data_AF-A0A9D1M063-F1
#
_entry.id   AF-A0A9D1M063-F1
#
_cell.length_a   1.000
_cell.length_b   1.000
_cell.length_c   1.000
_cell.angle_alpha   90.00
_cell.angle_beta   90.00
_cell.angle_gamma   90.00
#
_symmetry.space_group_name_H-M   'P 1'
#
loop_
_entity.id
_entity.type
_entity.pdbx_description
1 polymer ?
#
loop_
_entity_poly.entity_id
_entity_poly.type
_entity_poly.pdbx_seq_one_letter_code
_entity_poly.pdbx_strand_id
1 'polypeptide(L)'
;MEIFQLKCTNGMLLVYNDRIVISRNTALGFVSQGLKGDRTFFYKDLTSIEYKKPSIWANGYIKFLTSGTIETKQNIGFLGNTTLEAAKDPNTLILRAFNKEIPKKSEEIYNFILKKIEEYKTNIIQTNISNADEIMKFKKLLDEGIITQEEFEKKKKELLK
;
A
#
# COMPACT_ATOMS: atom_id res chain seq x y z
N MET A 1 2.04 16.61 3.77
CA MET A 1 0.67 17.18 3.85
C MET A 1 -0.31 16.05 3.57
N GLU A 2 -1.44 16.02 4.27
CA GLU A 2 -2.54 15.10 3.96
C GLU A 2 -3.16 15.47 2.60
N ILE A 3 -3.41 14.47 1.76
CA ILE A 3 -4.02 14.63 0.43
C ILE A 3 -5.51 14.27 0.51
N PHE A 4 -5.83 13.15 1.16
CA PHE A 4 -7.21 12.70 1.36
C PHE A 4 -7.43 12.22 2.78
N GLN A 5 -8.68 12.38 3.24
CA GLN A 5 -9.22 11.74 4.43
C GLN A 5 -10.56 11.09 4.13
N LEU A 6 -10.78 9.87 4.65
CA LEU A 6 -12.04 9.15 4.50
C LEU A 6 -12.45 8.51 5.83
N LYS A 7 -13.60 8.94 6.36
CA LYS A 7 -14.21 8.30 7.54
C LYS A 7 -14.88 7.00 7.12
N CYS A 8 -14.45 5.91 7.72
CA CYS A 8 -14.96 4.56 7.52
C CYS A 8 -15.74 4.12 8.77
N THR A 9 -16.48 3.01 8.69
CA THR A 9 -17.30 2.56 9.84
C THR A 9 -16.45 2.19 11.05
N ASN A 10 -15.26 1.61 10.83
CA ASN A 10 -14.39 1.10 11.89
C ASN A 10 -13.13 1.97 12.10
N GLY A 11 -13.01 3.14 11.48
CA GLY A 11 -11.83 3.99 11.59
C GLY A 11 -11.77 5.10 10.54
N MET A 12 -10.59 5.65 10.31
CA MET A 12 -10.35 6.70 9.33
C MET A 12 -9.14 6.32 8.46
N LEU A 13 -9.27 6.52 7.15
CA LEU A 13 -8.15 6.47 6.22
C LEU A 13 -7.59 7.88 6.05
N LEU A 14 -6.30 8.05 6.30
CA LEU A 14 -5.55 9.25 5.97
C LEU A 14 -4.53 8.92 4.88
N VAL A 15 -4.50 9.72 3.82
CA VAL A 15 -3.69 9.46 2.63
C VAL A 15 -2.70 10.61 2.46
N TYR A 16 -1.42 10.26 2.37
CA TYR A 16 -0.31 11.18 2.16
C TYR A 16 0.41 10.84 0.84
N ASN A 17 1.42 11.63 0.49
CA ASN A 17 2.15 11.43 -0.77
C ASN A 17 3.08 10.19 -0.75
N ASP A 18 3.56 9.80 0.43
CA ASP A 18 4.51 8.71 0.66
C ASP A 18 3.91 7.47 1.35
N ARG A 19 2.73 7.63 1.98
CA ARG A 19 2.12 6.63 2.84
C ARG A 19 0.61 6.79 2.98
N ILE A 20 -0.01 5.77 3.56
CA ILE A 20 -1.36 5.83 4.13
C ILE A 20 -1.33 5.47 5.61
N VAL A 21 -2.34 5.95 6.35
CA VAL A 21 -2.52 5.67 7.76
C VAL A 21 -3.96 5.22 8.01
N ILE A 22 -4.10 4.05 8.63
CA ILE A 22 -5.37 3.59 9.21
C ILE A 22 -5.39 4.07 10.66
N SER A 23 -6.16 5.11 10.93
CA SER A 23 -6.37 5.59 12.29
C SER A 23 -7.62 4.97 12.91
N ARG A 24 -7.48 4.44 14.12
CA ARG A 24 -8.61 3.98 14.94
C ARG A 24 -9.00 4.98 16.04
N ASN A 25 -8.27 6.09 16.15
CA ASN A 25 -8.46 7.16 17.14
C ASN A 25 -9.65 8.09 16.85
N THR A 26 -10.75 7.54 16.32
CA THR A 26 -12.02 8.25 16.23
C THR A 26 -12.83 8.02 17.50
N ALA A 27 -13.69 8.96 17.89
CA ALA A 27 -14.54 8.82 19.09
C ALA A 27 -15.34 7.50 19.13
N LEU A 28 -15.79 7.00 17.96
CA LEU A 28 -16.47 5.70 17.82
C LEU A 28 -15.50 4.50 17.80
N GLY A 29 -14.28 4.69 17.29
CA GLY A 29 -13.22 3.67 17.26
C GLY A 29 -12.64 3.37 18.64
N PHE A 30 -12.52 4.40 19.49
CA PHE A 30 -12.12 4.27 20.89
C PHE A 30 -13.12 3.39 21.68
N VAL A 31 -14.42 3.63 21.49
CA VAL A 31 -15.51 2.88 22.16
C VAL A 31 -15.59 1.43 21.68
N SER A 32 -15.30 1.15 20.40
CA SER A 32 -15.45 -0.19 19.82
C SER A 32 -14.19 -1.06 19.84
N GLN A 33 -12.99 -0.49 20.02
CA GLN A 33 -11.72 -1.21 19.90
C GLN A 33 -10.62 -0.84 20.92
N GLY A 34 -10.86 0.14 21.81
CA GLY A 34 -9.87 0.63 22.79
C GLY A 34 -8.76 1.52 22.18
N LEU A 35 -7.69 1.78 22.94
CA LEU A 35 -6.49 2.50 22.49
C LEU A 35 -5.65 1.62 21.53
N LYS A 36 -6.08 1.48 20.27
CA LYS A 36 -5.25 0.90 19.22
C LYS A 36 -4.55 2.02 18.46
N GLY A 37 -3.22 2.00 18.45
CA GLY A 37 -2.39 2.96 17.71
C GLY A 37 -2.66 2.94 16.20
N ASP A 38 -2.30 4.04 15.55
CA ASP A 38 -2.42 4.18 14.11
C ASP A 38 -1.52 3.19 13.37
N ARG A 39 -2.03 2.59 12.29
CA ARG A 39 -1.23 1.72 11.43
C ARG A 39 -0.81 2.49 10.18
N THR A 40 0.49 2.64 10.00
CA THR A 40 1.08 3.34 8.85
C THR A 40 1.59 2.32 7.84
N PHE A 41 1.31 2.55 6.55
CA PHE A 41 1.83 1.78 5.44
C PHE A 41 2.47 2.71 4.41
N PHE A 42 3.76 2.53 4.14
CA PHE A 42 4.40 3.25 3.03
C PHE A 42 4.05 2.57 1.70
N TYR A 43 3.88 3.34 0.63
CA TYR A 43 3.51 2.77 -0.66
C TYR A 43 4.54 1.77 -1.20
N LYS A 44 5.83 2.01 -0.93
CA LYS A 44 6.93 1.11 -1.29
C LYS A 44 6.83 -0.29 -0.63
N ASP A 45 6.11 -0.40 0.49
CA ASP A 45 6.02 -1.63 1.28
C ASP A 45 4.67 -2.36 1.06
N LEU A 46 3.74 -1.75 0.32
CA LEU A 46 2.46 -2.35 -0.03
C LEU A 46 2.62 -3.35 -1.17
N THR A 47 2.17 -4.58 -0.96
CA THR A 47 2.15 -5.62 -2.00
C THR A 47 0.95 -5.44 -2.91
N SER A 48 -0.23 -5.26 -2.30
CA SER A 48 -1.50 -5.05 -3.00
C SER A 48 -2.51 -4.27 -2.16
N ILE A 49 -3.55 -3.79 -2.85
CA ILE A 49 -4.73 -3.16 -2.28
C ILE A 49 -5.95 -3.91 -2.82
N GLU A 50 -6.85 -4.33 -1.92
CA GLU A 50 -8.11 -4.96 -2.28
C GLU A 50 -9.24 -3.97 -2.01
N TYR A 51 -10.06 -3.71 -3.03
CA TYR A 51 -11.13 -2.72 -2.96
C TYR A 51 -12.44 -3.31 -3.45
N LYS A 52 -13.46 -3.22 -2.58
CA LYS A 52 -14.85 -3.45 -2.95
C LYS A 52 -15.61 -2.15 -2.77
N LYS A 53 -16.11 -1.61 -3.88
CA LYS A 53 -16.94 -0.40 -3.88
C LYS A 53 -18.23 -0.63 -3.07
N PRO A 54 -18.61 0.26 -2.15
CA PRO A 54 -19.89 0.16 -1.47
C PRO A 54 -21.04 0.46 -2.44
N SER A 55 -22.17 -0.23 -2.25
CA SER A 55 -23.39 -0.01 -3.02
C SER A 55 -24.51 0.50 -2.12
N ILE A 56 -25.69 0.70 -2.72
CA ILE A 56 -26.91 0.99 -1.96
C ILE A 56 -27.41 -0.22 -1.16
N TRP A 57 -26.95 -1.44 -1.42
CA TRP A 57 -27.46 -2.66 -0.76
C TRP A 57 -26.42 -3.36 0.12
N ALA A 58 -25.13 -3.01 -0.03
CA ALA A 58 -24.05 -3.70 0.67
C ALA A 58 -22.86 -2.78 0.96
N ASN A 59 -22.22 -3.02 2.11
CA ASN A 59 -20.98 -2.34 2.47
C ASN A 59 -19.85 -2.74 1.50
N GLY A 60 -18.95 -1.78 1.28
CA GLY A 60 -17.67 -1.99 0.63
C GLY A 60 -16.54 -2.08 1.64
N TYR A 61 -15.31 -2.21 1.16
CA TYR A 61 -14.12 -2.13 1.99
C TYR A 61 -12.89 -1.74 1.16
N ILE A 62 -11.88 -1.24 1.87
CA ILE A 62 -10.50 -1.16 1.38
C ILE A 62 -9.64 -1.97 2.35
N LYS A 63 -8.82 -2.87 1.82
CA LYS A 63 -7.88 -3.69 2.58
C LYS A 63 -6.48 -3.53 2.01
N PHE A 64 -5.51 -3.33 2.90
CA PHE A 64 -4.10 -3.16 2.54
C PHE A 64 -3.32 -4.43 2.89
N LEU A 65 -2.48 -4.88 1.97
CA LEU A 65 -1.65 -6.07 2.14
C LEU A 65 -0.17 -5.67 2.03
N THR A 66 0.66 -6.26 2.88
CA THR A 66 2.12 -6.11 2.87
C THR A 66 2.76 -7.48 2.94
N SER A 67 4.03 -7.60 2.55
CA SER A 67 4.78 -8.85 2.72
C SER A 67 4.81 -9.22 4.21
N GLY A 68 4.26 -10.39 4.55
CA GLY A 68 4.12 -10.87 5.94
C GLY A 68 2.74 -10.71 6.58
N THR A 69 1.74 -10.14 5.89
CA THR A 69 0.36 -10.19 6.39
C THR A 69 -0.21 -11.60 6.21
N ILE A 70 -0.57 -12.25 7.32
CA ILE A 70 -1.31 -13.52 7.28
C ILE A 70 -2.67 -13.26 6.63
N GLU A 71 -2.93 -13.87 5.48
CA GLU A 71 -4.22 -13.76 4.80
C GLU A 71 -5.31 -14.45 5.62
N THR A 72 -6.10 -13.67 6.35
CA THR A 72 -7.42 -14.12 6.78
C THR A 72 -8.27 -14.29 5.52
N LYS A 73 -8.58 -15.55 5.14
CA LYS A 73 -9.54 -15.88 4.07
C LYS A 73 -10.87 -15.19 4.38
N GLN A 74 -11.20 -14.12 3.65
CA GLN A 74 -12.45 -13.40 3.86
C GLN A 74 -13.55 -14.07 3.03
N ASN A 75 -14.45 -14.81 3.68
CA ASN A 75 -15.72 -15.22 3.09
C ASN A 75 -16.65 -14.00 3.01
N ILE A 76 -16.67 -13.34 1.86
CA ILE A 76 -17.54 -12.19 1.59
C ILE A 76 -18.96 -12.71 1.35
N GLY A 77 -19.77 -12.75 2.41
CA GLY A 77 -21.20 -13.12 2.32
C GLY A 77 -21.99 -12.13 1.46
N PHE A 78 -22.88 -12.65 0.61
CA PHE A 78 -23.64 -11.94 -0.42
C PHE A 78 -24.79 -11.04 0.13
N LEU A 79 -24.88 -10.84 1.44
CA LEU A 79 -25.88 -9.99 2.09
C LEU A 79 -25.25 -9.24 3.26
N GLY A 80 -25.02 -7.92 3.10
CA GLY A 80 -25.04 -6.87 4.13
C GLY A 80 -24.13 -6.96 5.37
N ASN A 81 -23.79 -8.14 5.84
CA ASN A 81 -22.94 -8.44 6.95
C ASN A 81 -21.54 -8.62 6.39
N THR A 82 -20.76 -7.54 6.38
CA THR A 82 -19.33 -7.72 6.64
C THR A 82 -19.25 -8.63 7.87
N THR A 83 -18.78 -9.87 7.70
CA THR A 83 -18.64 -10.81 8.81
C THR A 83 -17.93 -10.09 9.94
N LEU A 84 -18.37 -10.30 11.18
CA LEU A 84 -17.79 -9.64 12.36
C LEU A 84 -16.25 -9.74 12.39
N GLU A 85 -15.69 -10.75 11.72
CA GLU A 85 -14.26 -10.96 11.50
C GLU A 85 -13.59 -10.00 10.49
N ALA A 86 -14.21 -9.71 9.34
CA ALA A 86 -13.67 -8.75 8.37
C ALA A 86 -13.68 -7.32 8.94
N ALA A 87 -14.60 -7.03 9.86
CA ALA A 87 -14.60 -5.78 10.62
C ALA A 87 -13.47 -5.69 11.66
N LYS A 88 -13.00 -6.84 12.16
CA LYS A 88 -11.91 -6.97 13.14
C LYS A 88 -10.53 -7.00 12.51
N ASP A 89 -10.43 -7.23 11.21
CA ASP A 89 -9.16 -7.20 10.49
C ASP A 89 -8.52 -5.79 10.59
N PRO A 90 -7.31 -5.68 11.18
CA PRO A 90 -6.67 -4.39 11.41
C PRO A 90 -6.28 -3.67 10.11
N ASN A 91 -6.10 -4.40 9.01
CA ASN A 91 -5.77 -3.88 7.68
C ASN A 91 -6.98 -3.46 6.85
N THR A 92 -8.20 -3.73 7.34
CA THR A 92 -9.44 -3.48 6.60
C THR A 92 -10.19 -2.27 7.15
N LEU A 93 -10.62 -1.40 6.24
CA LEU A 93 -11.51 -0.28 6.49
C LEU A 93 -12.86 -0.52 5.79
N ILE A 94 -13.95 -0.47 6.55
CA ILE A 94 -15.30 -0.73 6.04
C ILE A 94 -15.91 0.55 5.50
N LEU A 95 -16.36 0.48 4.25
CA LEU A 95 -17.06 1.56 3.55
C LEU A 95 -18.57 1.36 3.68
N ARG A 96 -19.22 2.32 4.33
CA ARG A 96 -20.66 2.21 4.66
C ARG A 96 -21.53 2.33 3.41
N ALA A 97 -22.46 1.39 3.26
CA ALA A 97 -23.56 1.45 2.29
C ALA A 97 -24.47 2.67 2.53
N PHE A 98 -25.35 2.98 1.59
CA PHE A 98 -26.34 4.08 1.70
C PHE A 98 -25.74 5.49 1.90
N ASN A 99 -24.44 5.66 1.74
CA ASN A 99 -23.80 6.96 1.67
C ASN A 99 -23.45 7.29 0.22
N LYS A 100 -23.99 8.38 -0.33
CA LYS A 100 -23.81 8.74 -1.76
C LYS A 100 -22.42 9.29 -2.08
N GLU A 101 -21.70 9.80 -1.09
CA GLU A 101 -20.38 10.42 -1.26
C GLU A 101 -19.25 9.39 -1.17
N ILE A 102 -19.40 8.39 -0.28
CA ILE A 102 -18.36 7.38 -0.04
C ILE A 102 -17.95 6.64 -1.33
N PRO A 103 -18.86 6.14 -2.19
CA PRO A 103 -18.46 5.37 -3.39
C PRO A 103 -17.55 6.14 -4.33
N LYS A 104 -17.80 7.45 -4.53
CA LYS A 104 -16.98 8.30 -5.40
C LYS A 104 -15.63 8.57 -4.76
N LYS A 105 -15.64 8.99 -3.49
CA LYS A 105 -14.43 9.36 -2.76
C LYS A 105 -13.51 8.16 -2.51
N SER A 106 -14.06 6.98 -2.22
CA SER A 106 -13.27 5.76 -2.02
C SER A 106 -12.65 5.26 -3.32
N GLU A 107 -13.33 5.44 -4.45
CA GLU A 107 -12.80 5.10 -5.78
C GLU A 107 -11.66 6.03 -6.20
N GLU A 108 -11.80 7.34 -5.96
CA GLU A 108 -10.72 8.32 -6.18
C GLU A 108 -9.48 7.99 -5.35
N ILE A 109 -9.67 7.72 -4.05
CA ILE A 109 -8.59 7.32 -3.15
C ILE A 109 -7.95 6.00 -3.59
N TYR A 110 -8.74 5.00 -3.95
CA TYR A 110 -8.24 3.72 -4.45
C TYR A 110 -7.34 3.90 -5.68
N ASN A 111 -7.80 4.66 -6.68
CA ASN A 111 -7.04 4.93 -7.90
C ASN A 111 -5.75 5.69 -7.61
N PHE A 112 -5.79 6.68 -6.71
CA PHE A 112 -4.59 7.40 -6.29
C PHE A 112 -3.55 6.48 -5.65
N ILE A 113 -3.98 5.61 -4.73
CA ILE A 113 -3.08 4.67 -4.05
C ILE A 113 -2.52 3.65 -5.04
N LEU A 114 -3.35 3.12 -5.94
CA LEU A 114 -2.91 2.18 -6.97
C LEU A 114 -1.81 2.78 -7.85
N LYS A 115 -2.02 4.02 -8.32
CA LYS A 115 -1.02 4.77 -9.08
C LYS A 115 0.28 4.94 -8.30
N LYS A 116 0.21 5.27 -7.00
CA LYS A 116 1.40 5.39 -6.16
C LYS A 116 2.18 4.09 -6.05
N ILE A 117 1.48 2.97 -5.85
CA ILE A 117 2.11 1.64 -5.79
C ILE A 117 2.81 1.32 -7.13
N GLU A 118 2.18 1.62 -8.26
CA GLU A 118 2.76 1.43 -9.60
C GLU A 118 3.98 2.32 -9.86
N GLU A 119 3.95 3.59 -9.44
CA GLU A 119 5.09 4.52 -9.51
C GLU A 119 6.31 3.92 -8.78
N TYR A 120 6.13 3.38 -7.57
CA TYR A 120 7.22 2.74 -6.84
C TYR A 120 7.73 1.46 -7.50
N LYS A 121 6.84 0.60 -8.01
CA LYS A 121 7.25 -0.63 -8.71
C LYS A 121 8.05 -0.32 -9.98
N THR A 122 7.60 0.67 -10.77
CA THR A 122 8.28 1.10 -12.01
C THR A 122 9.65 1.71 -11.71
N ASN A 123 9.76 2.57 -10.69
CA ASN A 123 11.03 3.18 -10.31
C ASN A 123 12.08 2.13 -9.87
N ILE A 124 11.65 1.08 -9.16
CA ILE A 124 12.55 -0.03 -8.77
C ILE A 124 13.05 -0.78 -10.01
N ILE A 125 12.17 -1.08 -10.97
CA ILE A 125 12.57 -1.75 -12.22
C ILE A 125 13.55 -0.87 -13.01
N GLN A 126 13.28 0.42 -13.17
CA GLN A 126 14.16 1.35 -13.87
C GLN A 126 15.53 1.47 -13.20
N THR A 127 15.57 1.51 -11.86
CA THR A 127 16.83 1.55 -11.10
C THR A 127 17.63 0.26 -11.31
N ASN A 128 16.98 -0.91 -11.27
CA ASN A 128 17.64 -2.19 -11.52
C ASN A 128 18.20 -2.31 -12.94
N ILE A 129 17.48 -1.81 -13.95
CA ILE A 129 17.97 -1.73 -15.33
C ILE A 129 19.19 -0.82 -15.42
N SER A 130 19.15 0.38 -14.81
CA SER A 130 20.29 1.30 -14.77
C SER A 130 21.51 0.66 -14.10
N ASN A 131 21.32 -0.01 -12.96
CA ASN A 131 22.41 -0.67 -12.24
C ASN A 131 23.05 -1.78 -13.09
N ALA A 132 22.24 -2.56 -13.83
CA ALA A 132 22.75 -3.58 -14.74
C ALA A 132 23.56 -2.97 -15.91
N ASP A 133 23.06 -1.89 -16.52
CA ASP A 133 23.75 -1.15 -17.58
C ASP A 133 25.07 -0.55 -17.08
N GLU A 134 25.09 -0.01 -15.86
CA GLU A 134 26.29 0.51 -15.21
C GLU A 134 27.31 -0.60 -14.96
N ILE A 135 26.90 -1.75 -14.44
CA ILE A 135 27.79 -2.92 -14.26
C ILE A 135 28.39 -3.35 -15.61
N MET A 136 27.59 -3.36 -16.69
CA MET A 136 28.09 -3.69 -18.03
C MET A 136 29.11 -2.66 -18.54
N LYS A 137 28.91 -1.36 -18.28
CA LYS A 137 29.88 -0.31 -18.61
C LYS A 137 31.19 -0.48 -17.82
N PHE A 138 31.13 -0.73 -16.51
CA PHE A 138 32.32 -0.98 -15.71
C PHE A 138 33.07 -2.25 -16.16
N LYS A 139 32.35 -3.29 -16.60
CA LYS A 139 32.99 -4.50 -17.14
C LYS A 139 33.78 -4.20 -18.42
N LYS A 140 33.24 -3.37 -19.31
CA LYS A 140 33.99 -2.91 -20.51
C LYS A 140 35.26 -2.15 -20.16
N LEU A 141 35.19 -1.23 -19.18
CA LEU A 141 36.38 -0.50 -18.71
C LEU A 141 37.45 -1.43 -18.14
N LEU A 142 37.04 -2.50 -17.45
CA LEU A 142 37.95 -3.53 -16.96
C LEU A 142 38.58 -4.32 -18.12
N ASP A 143 37.78 -4.72 -19.10
CA ASP A 143 38.25 -5.48 -20.27
C ASP A 143 39.19 -4.65 -21.15
N GLU A 144 39.00 -3.33 -21.20
CA GLU A 144 39.89 -2.36 -21.85
C GLU A 144 41.13 -2.02 -21.00
N GLY A 145 41.22 -2.55 -19.77
CA GLY A 145 42.34 -2.31 -18.86
C GLY A 145 42.38 -0.90 -18.26
N ILE A 146 41.29 -0.13 -18.37
CA ILE A 146 41.17 1.24 -17.84
C ILE A 146 40.99 1.23 -16.32
N ILE A 147 40.30 0.22 -15.79
CA ILE A 147 40.14 0.01 -14.34
C ILE A 147 40.68 -1.36 -13.92
N THR A 148 41.02 -1.48 -12.65
CA THR A 148 41.48 -2.73 -12.04
C THR A 148 40.30 -3.63 -11.65
N GLN A 149 40.59 -4.93 -11.46
CA GLN A 149 39.60 -5.89 -10.98
C GLN A 149 39.00 -5.48 -9.62
N GLU A 150 39.81 -4.90 -8.73
CA GLU A 150 39.39 -4.45 -7.40
C GLU A 150 38.38 -3.29 -7.49
N GLU A 151 38.64 -2.32 -8.37
CA GLU A 151 37.74 -1.18 -8.62
C GLU A 151 36.41 -1.64 -9.22
N PHE A 152 36.45 -2.60 -10.16
CA PHE A 152 35.24 -3.19 -10.74
C PHE A 152 34.38 -3.88 -9.68
N GLU A 153 34.97 -4.76 -8.86
CA GLU A 153 34.21 -5.51 -7.84
C GLU A 153 33.63 -4.58 -6.77
N LYS A 154 34.36 -3.52 -6.39
CA LYS A 154 33.84 -2.51 -5.47
C LYS A 154 32.59 -1.83 -6.04
N LYS A 155 32.62 -1.37 -7.30
CA LYS A 155 31.48 -0.71 -7.95
C LYS A 155 30.29 -1.64 -8.17
N LYS A 156 30.55 -2.87 -8.59
CA LYS A 156 29.52 -3.91 -8.73
C LYS A 156 28.82 -4.19 -7.40
N LYS A 157 29.55 -4.26 -6.29
CA LYS A 157 28.97 -4.45 -4.96
C LYS A 157 28.17 -3.23 -4.48
N GLU A 158 28.58 -2.01 -4.85
CA GLU A 158 27.80 -0.79 -4.57
C GLU A 158 26.45 -0.78 -5.29
N LEU A 159 26.41 -1.22 -6.55
CA LEU A 159 25.21 -1.21 -7.40
C LEU A 159 24.23 -2.38 -7.16
N LEU A 160 24.67 -3.43 -6.46
CA LEU A 160 23.85 -4.62 -6.14
C LEU A 160 23.32 -4.63 -4.68
N LYS A 161 23.55 -3.57 -3.92
CA LYS A 161 22.99 -3.38 -2.57
C LYS A 161 21.59 -2.76 -2.64
#